data_AF-A0A6L8GNL5-F1
#
_entry.id   AF-A0A6L8GNL5-F1
#
_cell.length_a   1.000
_cell.length_b   1.000
_cell.length_c   1.000
_cell.angle_alpha   90.00
_cell.angle_beta   90.00
_cell.angle_gamma   90.00
#
_symmetry.space_group_name_H-M   'P 1'
#
loop_
_entity.id
_entity.type
_entity.pdbx_description
1 polymer ?
#
loop_
_entity_poly.entity_id
_entity_poly.type
_entity_poly.pdbx_seq_one_letter_code
_entity_poly.pdbx_strand_id
1 'polypeptide(L)'
;MATTNLPVWAPRYTYSNHLVAEDLCATAAARTVVELLPLPPDENLRLRHGVYQRSTRSSTRIEGNPLDDKAVRLAVASSDRTGGKAEQEVRNYWRALDMVEDWSQSRQPLGEAWIQQLHAVVIVRGRCRRRQRSPYRTTEVPVVDTLTRRIDYAPPFPDDVPALMEQLCQWWQGSEDLPAVVRAALLSHRFIWGL
;
A
#
# COMPACT_ATOMS: atom_id res chain seq x y z
N MET A 1 -28.69 -16.98 9.23
CA MET A 1 -28.21 -16.38 7.96
C MET A 1 -27.16 -17.32 7.41
N ALA A 2 -27.35 -17.82 6.19
CA ALA A 2 -26.41 -18.77 5.59
C ALA A 2 -25.06 -18.08 5.39
N THR A 3 -24.03 -18.51 6.12
CA THR A 3 -22.63 -18.21 5.81
C THR A 3 -22.29 -18.93 4.51
N THR A 4 -22.52 -18.25 3.39
CA THR A 4 -22.01 -18.70 2.10
C THR A 4 -20.49 -18.63 2.21
N ASN A 5 -19.85 -19.79 2.38
CA ASN A 5 -18.40 -19.87 2.48
C ASN A 5 -17.83 -19.47 1.10
N LEU A 6 -17.39 -18.22 0.96
CA LEU A 6 -16.78 -17.74 -0.28
C LEU A 6 -15.55 -18.60 -0.56
N PRO A 7 -15.34 -19.06 -1.80
CA PRO A 7 -14.14 -19.82 -2.12
C PRO A 7 -12.91 -18.95 -1.88
N VAL A 8 -11.90 -19.50 -1.20
CA VAL A 8 -10.64 -18.81 -0.97
C VAL A 8 -9.96 -18.54 -2.31
N TRP A 9 -9.51 -17.30 -2.52
CA TRP A 9 -8.77 -16.95 -3.72
C TRP A 9 -7.46 -17.76 -3.80
N ALA A 10 -7.23 -18.40 -4.94
CA ALA A 10 -6.02 -19.16 -5.22
C ALA A 10 -5.22 -18.49 -6.36
N PRO A 11 -4.12 -17.78 -6.07
CA PRO A 11 -3.30 -17.16 -7.12
C PRO A 11 -2.65 -18.21 -8.00
N ARG A 12 -2.64 -17.96 -9.32
CA ARG A 12 -1.90 -18.77 -10.30
C ARG A 12 -0.59 -18.07 -10.62
N TYR A 13 0.51 -18.70 -10.26
CA TYR A 13 1.85 -18.20 -10.53
C TYR A 13 2.82 -19.38 -10.65
N THR A 14 3.99 -19.12 -11.23
CA THR A 14 5.04 -20.11 -11.44
C THR A 14 6.37 -19.53 -11.00
N TYR A 15 7.21 -20.35 -10.37
CA TYR A 15 8.59 -19.99 -10.10
C TYR A 15 9.44 -20.21 -11.35
N SER A 16 10.22 -19.20 -11.74
CA SER A 16 11.31 -19.38 -12.70
C SER A 16 12.62 -19.64 -11.96
N ASN A 17 13.56 -20.31 -12.62
CA ASN A 17 14.89 -20.55 -12.04
C ASN A 17 15.59 -19.24 -11.67
N HIS A 18 15.47 -18.21 -12.51
CA HIS A 18 16.02 -16.88 -12.24
C HIS A 18 15.40 -16.24 -10.99
N LEU A 19 14.06 -16.27 -10.87
CA LEU A 19 13.36 -15.73 -9.71
C LEU A 19 13.85 -16.37 -8.42
N VAL A 20 14.03 -17.69 -8.42
CA VAL A 20 14.48 -18.42 -7.23
C VAL A 20 15.95 -18.18 -6.94
N ALA A 21 16.82 -18.44 -7.93
CA ALA A 21 18.27 -18.48 -7.74
C ALA A 21 18.89 -17.08 -7.58
N GLU A 22 18.35 -16.07 -8.26
CA GLU A 22 18.89 -14.72 -8.25
C GLU A 22 18.05 -13.83 -7.33
N ASP A 23 16.78 -13.61 -7.67
CA ASP A 23 15.99 -12.53 -7.05
C ASP A 23 15.63 -12.82 -5.58
N LEU A 24 15.10 -14.01 -5.28
CA LEU A 24 14.71 -14.39 -3.92
C LEU A 24 15.92 -14.62 -3.02
N CYS A 25 16.95 -15.32 -3.53
CA CYS A 25 18.19 -15.55 -2.79
C CYS A 25 18.92 -14.24 -2.48
N ALA A 26 19.07 -13.32 -3.44
CA ALA A 26 19.70 -12.03 -3.21
C ALA A 26 18.92 -11.19 -2.19
N THR A 27 17.58 -11.18 -2.28
CA THR A 27 16.74 -10.43 -1.33
C THR A 27 16.85 -11.00 0.09
N ALA A 28 16.85 -12.33 0.24
CA ALA A 28 17.03 -12.99 1.54
C ALA A 28 18.42 -12.74 2.13
N ALA A 29 19.47 -12.75 1.31
CA ALA A 29 20.83 -12.42 1.72
C ALA A 29 20.94 -10.97 2.19
N ALA A 30 20.42 -10.01 1.40
CA ALA A 30 20.43 -8.60 1.75
C ALA A 30 19.65 -8.32 3.04
N ARG A 31 18.49 -8.95 3.23
CA ARG A 31 17.71 -8.87 4.46
C ARG A 31 18.52 -9.33 5.67
N THR A 32 19.17 -10.48 5.57
CA THR A 32 20.02 -11.02 6.64
C THR A 32 21.14 -10.05 7.02
N VAL A 33 21.79 -9.44 6.02
CA VAL A 33 22.84 -8.43 6.27
C VAL A 33 22.27 -7.24 7.05
N VAL A 34 21.10 -6.74 6.66
CA VAL A 34 20.46 -5.60 7.34
C VAL A 34 20.02 -5.96 8.76
N GLU A 35 19.46 -7.14 8.99
CA GLU A 35 19.02 -7.60 10.31
C GLU A 35 20.18 -7.79 11.29
N LEU A 36 21.36 -8.19 10.80
CA LEU A 36 22.54 -8.45 11.62
C LEU A 36 23.47 -7.23 11.75
N LEU A 37 23.21 -6.13 11.03
CA LEU A 37 24.05 -4.95 11.08
C LEU A 37 23.78 -4.17 12.38
N PRO A 38 24.76 -4.07 13.30
CA PRO A 38 24.58 -3.26 14.50
C PRO A 38 24.66 -1.78 14.13
N LEU A 39 23.50 -1.13 14.05
CA LEU A 39 23.40 0.30 13.80
C LEU A 39 23.13 1.05 15.11
N PRO A 40 23.88 2.15 15.38
CA PRO A 40 23.50 3.10 16.43
C PRO A 40 22.04 3.56 16.28
N PRO A 41 21.28 3.73 17.37
CA PRO A 41 19.86 4.09 17.29
C PRO A 41 19.58 5.37 16.49
N ASP A 42 20.44 6.37 16.63
CA ASP A 42 20.38 7.66 15.91
C ASP A 42 20.58 7.48 14.41
N GLU A 43 21.52 6.64 13.99
CA GLU A 43 21.74 6.31 12.58
C GLU A 43 20.57 5.53 11.97
N ASN A 44 20.02 4.56 12.71
CA ASN A 44 18.82 3.84 12.28
C ASN A 44 17.62 4.78 12.09
N LEU A 45 17.39 5.70 13.05
CA LEU A 45 16.36 6.73 12.93
C LEU A 45 16.56 7.63 11.70
N ARG A 46 17.81 8.07 11.46
CA ARG A 46 18.16 8.89 10.29
C ARG A 46 17.89 8.15 8.98
N LEU A 47 18.26 6.88 8.89
CA LEU A 47 18.02 6.05 7.71
C LEU A 47 16.53 5.84 7.47
N ARG A 48 15.77 5.49 8.52
CA ARG A 48 14.30 5.33 8.45
C ARG A 48 13.62 6.61 7.97
N HIS A 49 13.97 7.75 8.55
CA HIS A 49 13.43 9.04 8.13
C HIS A 49 13.75 9.35 6.65
N GLY A 50 14.98 9.06 6.22
CA GLY A 50 15.39 9.20 4.82
C GLY A 50 14.61 8.29 3.87
N VAL A 51 14.33 7.03 4.27
CA VAL A 51 13.49 6.09 3.51
C VAL A 51 12.07 6.63 3.40
N TYR A 52 11.47 7.10 4.50
CA TYR A 52 10.10 7.64 4.50
C TYR A 52 9.97 8.83 3.56
N GLN A 53 10.95 9.72 3.55
CA GLN A 53 10.98 10.85 2.65
C GLN A 53 11.01 10.43 1.18
N ARG A 54 11.90 9.47 0.84
CA ARG A 54 12.00 8.94 -0.53
C ARG A 54 10.74 8.20 -0.96
N SER A 55 10.19 7.35 -0.08
CA SER A 55 8.96 6.60 -0.35
C SER A 55 7.78 7.53 -0.57
N THR A 56 7.63 8.56 0.29
CA THR A 56 6.55 9.55 0.17
C THR A 56 6.65 10.31 -1.14
N ARG A 57 7.83 10.82 -1.48
CA ARG A 57 8.01 11.55 -2.74
C ARG A 57 7.76 10.65 -3.95
N SER A 58 8.36 9.47 -4.00
CA SER A 58 8.21 8.56 -5.14
C SER A 58 6.75 8.16 -5.35
N SER A 59 6.04 7.79 -4.29
CA SER A 59 4.64 7.37 -4.40
C SER A 59 3.69 8.52 -4.74
N THR A 60 3.90 9.72 -4.22
CA THR A 60 3.04 10.86 -4.59
C THR A 60 3.36 11.38 -5.99
N ARG A 61 4.61 11.29 -6.45
CA ARG A 61 5.02 11.70 -7.80
C ARG A 61 4.40 10.84 -8.89
N ILE A 62 4.26 9.53 -8.69
CA ILE A 62 3.60 8.66 -9.69
C ILE A 62 2.11 9.02 -9.87
N GLU A 63 1.47 9.58 -8.84
CA GLU A 63 0.10 10.10 -8.86
C GLU A 63 0.00 11.56 -9.39
N GLY A 64 1.13 12.14 -9.83
CA GLY A 64 1.19 13.49 -10.40
C GLY A 64 1.43 14.61 -9.41
N ASN A 65 1.81 14.32 -8.16
CA ASN A 65 2.17 15.36 -7.19
C ASN A 65 3.46 16.09 -7.63
N PRO A 66 3.46 17.45 -7.69
CA PRO A 66 4.57 18.21 -8.25
C PRO A 66 5.71 18.51 -7.27
N LEU A 67 5.58 18.15 -5.98
CA LEU A 67 6.51 18.57 -4.95
C LEU A 67 7.89 17.92 -5.10
N ASP A 68 8.93 18.73 -4.90
CA ASP A 68 10.33 18.28 -4.88
C ASP A 68 10.75 17.78 -3.49
N ASP A 69 11.98 17.26 -3.37
CA ASP A 69 12.51 16.74 -2.12
C ASP A 69 12.52 17.78 -0.99
N LYS A 70 12.72 19.06 -1.32
CA LYS A 70 12.78 20.15 -0.33
C LYS A 70 11.37 20.47 0.18
N ALA A 71 10.41 20.57 -0.71
CA ALA A 71 9.01 20.84 -0.38
C ALA A 71 8.38 19.67 0.39
N VAL A 72 8.71 18.42 0.05
CA VAL A 72 8.28 17.24 0.83
C VAL A 72 8.79 17.32 2.26
N ARG A 73 10.07 17.64 2.49
CA ARG A 73 10.62 17.82 3.84
C ARG A 73 9.89 18.91 4.61
N LEU A 74 9.67 20.05 3.97
CA LEU A 74 8.99 21.18 4.60
C LEU A 74 7.54 20.82 4.97
N ALA A 75 6.83 20.13 4.08
CA ALA A 75 5.45 19.71 4.30
C ALA A 75 5.30 18.75 5.48
N VAL A 76 6.26 17.86 5.69
CA VAL A 76 6.27 16.90 6.82
C VAL A 76 6.72 17.57 8.13
N ALA A 77 7.69 18.49 8.08
CA ALA A 77 8.20 19.18 9.26
C ALA A 77 7.28 20.30 9.77
N SER A 78 6.43 20.86 8.91
CA SER A 78 5.47 21.93 9.24
C SER A 78 4.44 21.45 10.28
N SER A 79 4.42 22.10 11.44
CA SER A 79 3.47 21.84 12.53
C SER A 79 2.11 22.50 12.29
N ASP A 80 2.07 23.59 11.52
CA ASP A 80 0.90 24.42 11.28
C ASP A 80 -0.08 23.80 10.27
N ARG A 81 0.28 22.65 9.65
CA ARG A 81 -0.55 21.91 8.66
C ARG A 81 -1.11 22.82 7.55
N THR A 82 -0.46 23.96 7.32
CA THR A 82 -0.77 24.89 6.24
C THR A 82 -0.29 24.29 4.92
N GLY A 83 -0.75 24.83 3.80
CA GLY A 83 -0.40 24.35 2.46
C GLY A 83 -1.59 23.89 1.64
N GLY A 84 -1.33 23.65 0.35
CA GLY A 84 -2.31 23.26 -0.64
C GLY A 84 -2.61 21.76 -0.61
N LYS A 85 -3.24 21.29 -1.70
CA LYS A 85 -3.59 19.87 -1.85
C LYS A 85 -2.35 18.96 -1.92
N ALA A 86 -1.27 19.43 -2.54
CA ALA A 86 -0.06 18.66 -2.75
C ALA A 86 0.69 18.37 -1.44
N GLU A 87 0.83 19.37 -0.56
CA GLU A 87 1.43 19.20 0.77
C GLU A 87 0.56 18.32 1.66
N GLN A 88 -0.77 18.44 1.53
CA GLN A 88 -1.70 17.59 2.28
C GLN A 88 -1.57 16.12 1.90
N GLU A 89 -1.42 15.82 0.61
CA GLU A 89 -1.22 14.46 0.11
C GLU A 89 0.09 13.86 0.64
N VAL A 90 1.19 14.63 0.61
CA VAL A 90 2.48 14.23 1.21
C VAL A 90 2.33 13.90 2.69
N ARG A 91 1.66 14.75 3.47
CA ARG A 91 1.42 14.50 4.90
C ARG A 91 0.53 13.29 5.14
N ASN A 92 -0.49 13.08 4.31
CA ASN A 92 -1.38 11.93 4.44
C ASN A 92 -0.63 10.63 4.15
N TYR A 93 0.19 10.60 3.10
CA TYR A 93 1.00 9.44 2.75
C TYR A 93 2.04 9.14 3.84
N TRP A 94 2.73 10.16 4.36
CA TRP A 94 3.66 10.00 5.48
C TRP A 94 2.95 9.39 6.70
N ARG A 95 1.78 9.94 7.07
CA ARG A 95 0.97 9.41 8.17
C ARG A 95 0.54 7.96 7.94
N ALA A 96 0.25 7.59 6.69
CA ALA A 96 -0.10 6.22 6.32
C ALA A 96 1.10 5.28 6.52
N LEU A 97 2.32 5.68 6.18
CA LEU A 97 3.54 4.92 6.46
C LEU A 97 3.75 4.71 7.96
N ASP A 98 3.63 5.76 8.77
CA ASP A 98 3.73 5.66 10.23
C ASP A 98 2.71 4.64 10.77
N MET A 99 1.46 4.72 10.31
CA MET A 99 0.41 3.80 10.73
C MET A 99 0.71 2.35 10.39
N VAL A 100 1.20 2.06 9.18
CA VAL A 100 1.55 0.69 8.74
C VAL A 100 2.70 0.13 9.58
N GLU A 101 3.66 0.95 9.98
CA GLU A 101 4.77 0.54 10.84
C GLU A 101 4.28 0.18 12.25
N ASP A 102 3.47 1.03 12.90
CA ASP A 102 2.89 0.76 14.24
C ASP A 102 2.07 -0.55 14.25
N TRP A 103 1.32 -0.74 13.17
CA TRP A 103 0.50 -1.89 12.87
C TRP A 103 1.31 -3.18 12.69
N SER A 104 2.40 -3.11 11.93
CA SER A 104 3.35 -4.22 11.79
C SER A 104 3.97 -4.61 13.14
N GLN A 105 4.41 -3.63 13.93
CA GLN A 105 5.03 -3.85 15.24
C GLN A 105 4.05 -4.48 16.25
N SER A 106 2.78 -4.11 16.18
CA SER A 106 1.72 -4.69 17.04
C SER A 106 1.20 -6.05 16.56
N ARG A 107 1.74 -6.60 15.46
CA ARG A 107 1.35 -7.89 14.85
C ARG A 107 -0.16 -8.02 14.62
N GLN A 108 -0.83 -6.91 14.36
CA GLN A 108 -2.24 -6.94 14.04
C GLN A 108 -2.43 -7.54 12.63
N PRO A 109 -3.36 -8.50 12.46
CA PRO A 109 -3.59 -9.12 11.17
C PRO A 109 -4.21 -8.12 10.19
N LEU A 110 -3.73 -8.15 8.94
CA LEU A 110 -4.34 -7.39 7.85
C LEU A 110 -5.78 -7.88 7.63
N GLY A 111 -6.70 -6.92 7.55
CA GLY A 111 -8.11 -7.15 7.26
C GLY A 111 -8.74 -5.93 6.59
N GLU A 112 -10.02 -6.05 6.22
CA GLU A 112 -10.73 -4.98 5.50
C GLU A 112 -10.77 -3.67 6.28
N ALA A 113 -10.99 -3.76 7.60
CA ALA A 113 -11.01 -2.61 8.50
C ALA A 113 -9.72 -1.78 8.42
N TRP A 114 -8.58 -2.46 8.32
CA TRP A 114 -7.27 -1.85 8.19
C TRP A 114 -7.11 -1.13 6.86
N ILE A 115 -7.47 -1.79 5.77
CA ILE A 115 -7.37 -1.23 4.42
C ILE A 115 -8.27 0.01 4.30
N GLN A 116 -9.50 -0.06 4.82
CA GLN A 116 -10.43 1.06 4.84
C GLN A 116 -9.94 2.23 5.71
N GLN A 117 -9.27 1.94 6.84
CA GLN A 117 -8.64 2.94 7.70
C GLN A 117 -7.46 3.61 7.00
N LEU A 118 -6.58 2.82 6.37
CA LEU A 118 -5.43 3.32 5.63
C LEU A 118 -5.87 4.23 4.48
N HIS A 119 -6.82 3.75 3.67
CA HIS A 119 -7.39 4.54 2.58
C HIS A 119 -8.06 5.82 3.10
N ALA A 120 -8.78 5.77 4.22
CA ALA A 120 -9.40 6.96 4.83
C ALA A 120 -8.39 8.03 5.25
N VAL A 121 -7.14 7.66 5.51
CA VAL A 121 -6.06 8.61 5.82
C VAL A 121 -5.45 9.19 4.56
N VAL A 122 -5.22 8.36 3.54
CA VAL A 122 -4.59 8.77 2.27
C VAL A 122 -5.48 9.74 1.50
N ILE A 123 -6.79 9.48 1.38
CA ILE A 123 -7.69 10.25 0.50
C ILE A 123 -8.15 11.60 1.04
N VAL A 124 -7.71 12.00 2.24
CA VAL A 124 -8.22 13.21 2.90
C VAL A 124 -7.86 14.44 2.08
N ARG A 125 -8.86 15.13 1.54
CA ARG A 125 -8.71 16.38 0.78
C ARG A 125 -9.30 17.55 1.56
N GLY A 126 -8.54 18.65 1.64
CA GLY A 126 -8.96 19.88 2.29
C GLY A 126 -9.18 19.73 3.81
N ARG A 127 -10.06 20.56 4.37
CA ARG A 127 -10.36 20.59 5.82
C ARG A 127 -11.46 19.61 6.25
N CYS A 128 -11.73 18.58 5.46
CA CYS A 128 -12.79 17.61 5.77
C CYS A 128 -12.42 16.79 7.02
N ARG A 129 -13.42 16.48 7.84
CA ARG A 129 -13.24 15.57 8.99
C ARG A 129 -12.80 14.20 8.46
N ARG A 130 -11.70 13.68 9.00
CA ARG A 130 -11.24 12.32 8.70
C ARG A 130 -12.30 11.33 9.14
N ARG A 131 -12.71 10.45 8.22
CA ARG A 131 -13.51 9.28 8.56
C ARG A 131 -12.61 8.26 9.24
N GLN A 132 -13.17 7.46 10.13
CA GLN A 132 -12.44 6.34 10.72
C GLN A 132 -12.20 5.24 9.69
N ARG A 133 -13.18 4.99 8.81
CA ARG A 133 -13.11 4.04 7.70
C ARG A 133 -13.71 4.67 6.46
N SER A 134 -13.11 4.39 5.33
CA SER A 134 -13.64 4.77 4.02
C SER A 134 -14.50 3.63 3.47
N PRO A 135 -15.67 3.91 2.88
CA PRO A 135 -16.45 2.88 2.22
C PRO A 135 -15.74 2.45 0.93
N TYR A 136 -16.08 1.25 0.44
CA TYR A 136 -15.74 0.87 -0.93
C TYR A 136 -16.39 1.80 -1.95
N ARG A 137 -15.84 1.83 -3.16
CA ARG A 137 -16.41 2.60 -4.26
C ARG A 137 -17.83 2.13 -4.56
N THR A 138 -18.70 3.06 -4.89
CA THR A 138 -20.09 2.79 -5.31
C THR A 138 -20.29 3.08 -6.79
N THR A 139 -19.23 3.46 -7.49
CA THR A 139 -19.23 3.82 -8.91
C THR A 139 -18.14 3.06 -9.63
N GLU A 140 -18.39 2.76 -10.90
CA GLU A 140 -17.38 2.20 -11.79
C GLU A 140 -16.29 3.24 -12.10
N VAL A 141 -15.06 2.76 -12.26
CA VAL A 141 -13.88 3.58 -12.53
C VAL A 141 -13.04 2.95 -13.64
N PRO A 142 -13.56 2.83 -14.87
CA PRO A 142 -12.82 2.26 -15.98
C PRO A 142 -11.62 3.15 -16.34
N VAL A 143 -10.51 2.52 -16.68
CA VAL A 143 -9.36 3.18 -17.30
C VAL A 143 -9.65 3.26 -18.79
N VAL A 144 -9.78 4.49 -19.29
CA VAL A 144 -10.17 4.79 -20.66
C VAL A 144 -9.01 5.47 -21.37
N ASP A 145 -8.65 4.98 -22.56
CA ASP A 145 -7.72 5.64 -23.45
C ASP A 145 -8.29 7.01 -23.85
N THR A 146 -7.55 8.07 -23.50
CA THR A 146 -7.95 9.45 -23.77
C THR A 146 -8.08 9.79 -25.26
N LEU A 147 -7.34 9.12 -26.14
CA LEU A 147 -7.35 9.33 -27.59
C LEU A 147 -8.44 8.52 -28.27
N THR A 148 -8.53 7.22 -28.00
CA THR A 148 -9.46 6.31 -28.70
C THR A 148 -10.82 6.18 -28.03
N ARG A 149 -10.96 6.66 -26.77
CA ARG A 149 -12.14 6.50 -25.91
C ARG A 149 -12.52 5.04 -25.63
N ARG A 150 -11.61 4.10 -25.90
CA ARG A 150 -11.79 2.68 -25.58
C ARG A 150 -11.40 2.41 -24.13
N ILE A 151 -12.04 1.41 -23.53
CA ILE A 151 -11.70 0.95 -22.19
C ILE A 151 -10.47 0.05 -22.31
N ASP A 152 -9.35 0.49 -21.72
CA ASP A 152 -8.11 -0.29 -21.66
C ASP A 152 -8.19 -1.32 -20.53
N TYR A 153 -8.83 -0.94 -19.43
CA TYR A 153 -9.04 -1.81 -18.28
C TYR A 153 -10.30 -1.41 -17.52
N ALA A 154 -11.12 -2.39 -17.15
CA ALA A 154 -12.27 -2.22 -16.27
C ALA A 154 -12.04 -3.04 -15.00
N PRO A 155 -11.94 -2.41 -13.82
CA PRO A 155 -11.93 -3.15 -12.55
C PRO A 155 -13.29 -3.82 -12.31
N PRO A 156 -13.40 -4.72 -11.31
CA PRO A 156 -14.67 -5.38 -10.94
C PRO A 156 -15.84 -4.40 -10.74
N PHE A 157 -17.08 -4.89 -10.73
CA PHE A 157 -18.19 -4.01 -10.40
C PHE A 157 -18.14 -3.59 -8.93
N PRO A 158 -18.64 -2.38 -8.58
CA PRO A 158 -18.67 -1.89 -7.20
C PRO A 158 -19.26 -2.90 -6.20
N ASP A 159 -20.31 -3.61 -6.60
CA ASP A 159 -21.03 -4.58 -5.76
C ASP A 159 -20.22 -5.86 -5.49
N ASP A 160 -19.24 -6.18 -6.35
CA ASP A 160 -18.38 -7.35 -6.18
C ASP A 160 -17.20 -7.06 -5.23
N VAL A 161 -16.79 -5.79 -5.11
CA VAL A 161 -15.59 -5.38 -4.34
C VAL A 161 -15.57 -5.91 -2.91
N PRO A 162 -16.67 -5.81 -2.11
CA PRO A 162 -16.64 -6.30 -0.73
C PRO A 162 -16.28 -7.78 -0.63
N ALA A 163 -16.92 -8.64 -1.45
CA ALA A 163 -16.67 -10.07 -1.43
C ALA A 163 -15.24 -10.41 -1.91
N LEU A 164 -14.73 -9.69 -2.90
CA LEU A 164 -13.36 -9.90 -3.39
C LEU A 164 -12.29 -9.43 -2.39
N MET A 165 -12.56 -8.36 -1.65
CA MET A 165 -11.71 -7.86 -0.57
C MET A 165 -11.68 -8.82 0.62
N GLU A 166 -12.83 -9.38 0.99
CA GLU A 166 -12.92 -10.43 2.00
C GLU A 166 -12.08 -11.65 1.60
N GLN A 167 -12.24 -12.14 0.36
CA GLN A 167 -11.44 -13.25 -0.17
C GLN A 167 -9.93 -12.95 -0.16
N LEU A 168 -9.53 -11.71 -0.49
CA LEU A 168 -8.13 -11.30 -0.43
C LEU A 168 -7.58 -11.34 1.01
N CYS A 169 -8.35 -10.84 1.98
CA CYS A 169 -7.94 -10.84 3.38
C CYS A 169 -7.84 -12.26 3.94
N GLN A 170 -8.79 -13.14 3.58
CA GLN A 170 -8.75 -14.56 3.93
C GLN A 170 -7.52 -15.26 3.34
N TRP A 171 -7.23 -15.05 2.05
CA TRP A 171 -6.02 -15.58 1.42
C TRP A 171 -4.74 -15.05 2.08
N TRP A 172 -4.71 -13.76 2.44
CA TRP A 172 -3.55 -13.19 3.12
C TRP A 172 -3.27 -13.94 4.42
N GLN A 173 -4.28 -14.22 5.24
CA GLN A 173 -4.10 -14.97 6.50
C GLN A 173 -3.61 -16.40 6.28
N GLY A 174 -4.03 -17.06 5.19
CA GLY A 174 -3.63 -18.44 4.86
C GLY A 174 -2.33 -18.58 4.05
N SER A 175 -1.63 -17.48 3.73
CA SER A 175 -0.46 -17.48 2.82
C SER A 175 0.88 -17.26 3.52
N GLU A 176 0.96 -17.49 4.83
CA GLU A 176 2.17 -17.25 5.62
C GLU A 176 3.37 -18.12 5.21
N ASP A 177 3.12 -19.29 4.63
CA ASP A 177 4.15 -20.20 4.13
C ASP A 177 4.87 -19.69 2.87
N LEU A 178 4.33 -18.65 2.21
CA LEU A 178 4.97 -18.05 1.04
C LEU A 178 6.12 -17.13 1.44
N PRO A 179 7.22 -17.07 0.66
CA PRO A 179 8.24 -16.06 0.85
C PRO A 179 7.63 -14.66 0.86
N ALA A 180 8.01 -13.82 1.84
CA ALA A 180 7.37 -12.52 2.08
C ALA A 180 7.28 -11.63 0.83
N VAL A 181 8.33 -11.63 0.00
CA VAL A 181 8.37 -10.86 -1.26
C VAL A 181 7.36 -11.38 -2.28
N VAL A 182 7.22 -12.70 -2.40
CA VAL A 182 6.24 -13.34 -3.30
C VAL A 182 4.82 -13.01 -2.82
N ARG A 183 4.57 -13.16 -1.52
CA ARG A 183 3.28 -12.84 -0.90
C ARG A 183 2.90 -11.37 -1.11
N ALA A 184 3.85 -10.44 -0.93
CA ALA A 184 3.65 -9.02 -1.19
C ALA A 184 3.38 -8.71 -2.67
N ALA A 185 4.09 -9.39 -3.59
CA ALA A 185 3.88 -9.23 -5.03
C ALA A 185 2.47 -9.70 -5.45
N LEU A 186 2.04 -10.87 -4.96
CA LEU A 186 0.70 -11.41 -5.23
C LEU A 186 -0.40 -10.53 -4.66
N LEU A 187 -0.25 -10.06 -3.41
CA LEU A 187 -1.14 -9.09 -2.78
C LEU A 187 -1.27 -7.83 -3.65
N SER A 188 -0.14 -7.23 -4.03
CA SER A 188 -0.11 -5.98 -4.82
C SER A 188 -0.77 -6.16 -6.18
N HIS A 189 -0.45 -7.25 -6.88
CA HIS A 189 -1.06 -7.57 -8.17
C HIS A 189 -2.58 -7.73 -8.04
N ARG A 190 -3.05 -8.51 -7.05
CA ARG A 190 -4.48 -8.75 -6.84
C ARG A 190 -5.23 -7.48 -6.42
N PHE A 191 -4.61 -6.64 -5.60
CA PHE A 191 -5.21 -5.38 -5.14
C PHE A 191 -5.34 -4.33 -6.24
N ILE A 192 -4.39 -4.27 -7.18
CA ILE A 192 -4.39 -3.28 -8.27
C ILE A 192 -5.23 -3.76 -9.46
N TRP A 193 -5.08 -5.02 -9.85
CA TRP A 193 -5.65 -5.56 -11.10
C TRP A 193 -6.86 -6.48 -10.90
N GLY A 194 -7.18 -6.81 -9.64
CA GLY A 194 -8.21 -7.78 -9.32
C GLY A 194 -9.37 -7.24 -8.49
N LEU A 195 -9.32 -5.98 -8.07
CA LEU A 195 -10.25 -5.34 -7.12
C LEU A 195 -10.68 -3.95 -7.61
#